data_AF-A0A9D5VDM2-F1
#
_entry.id   AF-A0A9D5VDM2-F1
#
_cell.length_a   1.000
_cell.length_b   1.000
_cell.length_c   1.000
_cell.angle_alpha   90.00
_cell.angle_beta   90.00
_cell.angle_gamma   90.00
#
_symmetry.space_group_name_H-M   'P 1'
#
loop_
_entity.id
_entity.type
_entity.pdbx_description
1 polymer ?
#
loop_
_entity_poly.entity_id
_entity_poly.type
_entity_poly.pdbx_seq_one_letter_code
_entity_poly.pdbx_strand_id
1 'polypeptide(L)'
;MPGDQGKVSRYRILVCLDGSDEGYRGLRYAAKLSGGVEAYVTVLHLRSPDSTLPEGLEDLSPEADMFQWGRKAPGVIYLDNARKLLEELGVMRADWHVRFGHEARDDDPLGNNKAVYEQDGVPRVTFRNDVAA
;
A
#
# COMPACT_ATOMS: atom_id res chain seq x y z
N MET A 1 -38.76 -11.46 8.31
CA MET A 1 -37.87 -10.28 8.35
C MET A 1 -36.56 -10.67 9.03
N PRO A 2 -35.47 -10.95 8.30
CA PRO A 2 -34.15 -11.09 8.91
C PRO A 2 -33.48 -9.71 9.00
N GLY A 3 -32.91 -9.42 10.17
CA GLY A 3 -32.39 -8.11 10.57
C GLY A 3 -31.22 -7.61 9.73
N ASP A 4 -31.33 -6.34 9.34
CA ASP A 4 -30.22 -5.47 8.94
C ASP A 4 -29.36 -5.19 10.19
N GLN A 5 -28.45 -6.12 10.51
CA GLN A 5 -27.41 -5.85 11.49
C GLN A 5 -26.49 -4.80 10.89
N GLY A 6 -26.59 -3.57 11.42
CA GLY A 6 -26.00 -2.36 10.89
C GLY A 6 -24.59 -2.56 10.34
N LYS A 7 -24.46 -2.40 9.02
CA LYS A 7 -23.18 -2.12 8.37
C LYS A 7 -22.65 -0.82 8.99
N VAL A 8 -21.78 -0.92 9.98
CA VAL A 8 -20.94 0.21 10.38
C VAL A 8 -20.17 0.59 9.12
N SER A 9 -20.50 1.73 8.53
CA SER A 9 -19.89 2.21 7.31
C SER A 9 -18.44 2.58 7.62
N ARG A 10 -17.56 1.60 7.42
CA ARG A 10 -16.11 1.77 7.59
C ARG A 10 -15.61 2.76 6.54
N TYR A 11 -14.99 3.83 7.01
CA TYR A 11 -14.45 4.87 6.13
C TYR A 11 -13.28 4.31 5.33
N ARG A 12 -13.11 4.76 4.09
CA ARG A 12 -12.00 4.36 3.23
C ARG A 12 -11.21 5.61 2.85
N ILE A 13 -9.94 5.63 3.19
CA ILE A 13 -9.02 6.72 2.93
C ILE A 13 -8.01 6.23 1.89
N LEU A 14 -7.92 6.93 0.77
CA LEU A 14 -6.89 6.73 -0.24
C LEU A 14 -5.86 7.84 -0.10
N VAL A 15 -4.59 7.48 0.01
CA VAL A 15 -3.45 8.39 0.05
C VAL A 15 -2.56 8.06 -1.13
N CYS A 16 -2.41 9.00 -2.06
CA CYS A 16 -1.45 8.87 -3.13
C CYS A 16 -0.07 9.34 -2.65
N LEU A 17 0.96 8.55 -2.93
CA LEU A 17 2.36 8.89 -2.62
C LEU A 17 3.16 8.96 -3.90
N ASP A 18 3.88 10.06 -4.06
CA ASP A 18 4.85 10.32 -5.12
C ASP A 18 6.29 10.40 -4.57
N GLY A 19 6.45 10.26 -3.24
CA GLY A 19 7.73 10.41 -2.55
C GLY A 19 8.02 11.83 -2.06
N SER A 20 7.13 12.80 -2.32
CA SER A 20 7.23 14.17 -1.79
C SER A 20 6.90 14.24 -0.31
N ASP A 21 7.42 15.26 0.37
CA ASP A 21 7.10 15.54 1.77
C ASP A 21 5.60 15.84 1.95
N GLU A 22 4.97 16.49 0.97
CA GLU A 22 3.53 16.74 0.88
C GLU A 22 2.74 15.43 0.95
N GLY A 23 3.14 14.42 0.18
CA GLY A 23 2.52 13.09 0.19
C GLY A 23 2.59 12.44 1.57
N TYR A 24 3.76 12.45 2.21
CA TYR A 24 3.90 11.91 3.57
C TYR A 24 3.17 12.75 4.62
N ARG A 25 3.01 14.07 4.43
CA ARG A 25 2.15 14.89 5.31
C ARG A 25 0.70 14.45 5.18
N GLY A 26 0.21 14.21 3.95
CA GLY A 26 -1.11 13.65 3.70
C GLY A 26 -1.31 12.31 4.43
N LEU A 27 -0.32 11.43 4.38
CA LEU A 27 -0.35 10.16 5.11
C LEU A 27 -0.45 10.33 6.63
N ARG A 28 0.26 11.30 7.21
CA ARG A 28 0.15 11.62 8.65
C ARG A 28 -1.26 12.11 9.02
N TYR A 29 -1.91 12.88 8.15
CA TYR A 29 -3.28 13.29 8.37
C TYR A 29 -4.25 12.11 8.27
N ALA A 30 -4.10 11.25 7.26
CA ALA A 30 -4.88 10.03 7.13
C ALA A 30 -4.74 9.13 8.37
N ALA A 31 -3.52 8.93 8.86
CA ALA A 31 -3.21 8.17 10.07
C ALA A 31 -3.93 8.73 11.32
N LYS A 32 -3.91 10.06 11.49
CA LYS A 32 -4.63 10.73 12.58
C LYS A 32 -6.15 10.56 12.46
N LEU A 33 -6.69 10.66 11.25
CA LEU A 33 -8.12 10.46 10.99
C LEU A 33 -8.53 9.01 11.28
N SER A 34 -7.72 8.03 10.86
CA SER A 34 -8.00 6.62 11.11
C SER A 34 -7.86 6.20 12.58
N GLY A 35 -7.14 6.94 13.41
CA GLY A 35 -7.02 6.63 14.84
C GLY A 35 -8.31 6.88 15.64
N GLY A 36 -9.22 7.71 15.13
CA GLY A 36 -10.48 8.05 15.81
C GLY A 36 -11.72 7.32 15.30
N VAL A 37 -11.63 6.58 14.18
CA VAL A 37 -12.75 5.89 13.53
C VAL A 37 -12.30 4.56 12.94
N GLU A 38 -13.21 3.61 12.74
CA GLU A 38 -12.88 2.42 11.93
C GLU A 38 -12.71 2.83 10.45
N ALA A 39 -11.46 3.08 10.06
CA ALA A 39 -11.08 3.39 8.68
C ALA A 39 -10.13 2.36 8.08
N TYR A 40 -10.20 2.26 6.76
CA TYR A 40 -9.27 1.53 5.91
C TYR A 40 -8.37 2.50 5.18
N VAL A 41 -7.06 2.33 5.33
CA VAL A 41 -6.08 3.20 4.68
C VAL A 41 -5.47 2.47 3.50
N THR A 42 -5.66 2.99 2.31
CA THR A 42 -4.96 2.54 1.11
C THR A 42 -3.90 3.57 0.75
N VAL A 43 -2.65 3.13 0.68
CA VAL A 43 -1.51 3.91 0.22
C VAL A 43 -1.21 3.46 -1.22
N LEU A 44 -1.32 4.38 -2.17
CA LEU A 44 -1.14 4.10 -3.60
C LEU A 44 0.06 4.88 -4.13
N HIS A 45 1.00 4.18 -4.75
CA HIS A 45 1.98 4.77 -5.63
C HIS A 45 1.63 4.42 -7.08
N LEU A 46 1.64 5.43 -7.95
CA LEU A 46 1.44 5.26 -9.39
C LEU A 46 2.79 5.42 -10.09
N ARG A 47 3.23 4.37 -10.78
CA ARG A 47 4.38 4.39 -11.67
C ARG A 47 3.97 4.88 -13.04
N SER A 48 4.85 5.65 -13.67
CA SER A 48 4.69 5.97 -15.10
C SER A 48 5.02 4.72 -15.94
N PRO A 49 4.25 4.40 -16.99
CA PRO A 49 4.62 3.33 -17.92
C PRO A 49 5.96 3.61 -18.62
N ASP A 50 6.35 4.88 -18.72
CA ASP A 50 7.64 5.31 -19.29
C ASP A 50 8.81 5.18 -18.29
N SER A 51 8.56 4.73 -17.06
CA SER A 51 9.63 4.62 -16.07
C SER A 51 10.57 3.48 -16.43
N THR A 52 11.82 3.81 -16.75
CA THR A 52 12.86 2.81 -17.00
C THR A 52 13.09 1.99 -15.74
N LEU A 53 12.76 0.71 -15.82
CA LEU A 53 13.03 -0.24 -14.76
C LEU A 53 14.56 -0.42 -14.61
N PRO A 54 15.09 -0.40 -13.37
CA PRO A 54 16.51 -0.65 -13.15
C PRO A 54 16.93 -2.06 -13.59
N GLU A 55 18.16 -2.20 -14.10
CA GLU A 55 18.76 -3.52 -14.39
C GLU A 55 18.79 -4.40 -13.12
N GLY A 56 18.50 -5.70 -13.27
CA GLY A 56 18.47 -6.67 -12.16
C GLY A 56 17.11 -6.81 -11.45
N LEU A 57 16.05 -6.27 -12.07
CA LEU A 57 14.66 -6.49 -11.65
C LEU A 57 14.09 -7.82 -12.16
N GLU A 58 14.62 -8.36 -13.26
CA GLU A 58 14.25 -9.66 -13.82
C GLU A 58 14.50 -10.82 -12.84
N ASP A 59 15.44 -10.63 -11.90
CA ASP A 59 15.75 -11.58 -10.83
C ASP A 59 14.76 -11.52 -9.66
N LEU A 60 13.86 -10.53 -9.64
CA LEU A 60 12.86 -10.38 -8.59
C LEU A 60 11.59 -11.10 -9.02
N SER A 61 11.09 -12.01 -8.18
CA SER A 61 9.76 -12.60 -8.36
C SER A 61 8.71 -11.50 -8.13
N PRO A 62 7.86 -11.19 -9.12
CA PRO A 62 6.77 -10.23 -8.97
C PRO A 62 5.75 -10.63 -7.89
N GLU A 63 5.67 -11.92 -7.57
CA GLU A 63 4.84 -12.48 -6.51
C GLU A 63 5.47 -12.41 -5.11
N ALA A 64 6.75 -12.03 -5.01
CA ALA A 64 7.45 -11.88 -3.74
C ALA A 64 6.99 -10.64 -2.96
N ASP A 65 7.39 -10.56 -1.70
CA ASP A 65 7.18 -9.38 -0.86
C ASP A 65 7.82 -8.15 -1.53
N MET A 66 6.97 -7.25 -2.05
CA MET A 66 7.44 -6.07 -2.76
C MET A 66 8.37 -5.19 -1.93
N PHE A 67 8.29 -5.24 -0.59
CA PHE A 67 9.20 -4.48 0.28
C PHE A 67 10.62 -5.07 0.31
N GLN A 68 10.80 -6.36 -0.03
CA GLN A 68 12.13 -6.96 -0.19
C GLN A 68 12.86 -6.45 -1.43
N TRP A 69 12.14 -5.91 -2.42
CA TRP A 69 12.74 -5.28 -3.59
C TRP A 69 13.48 -3.98 -3.22
N GLY A 70 13.17 -3.39 -2.06
CA GLY A 70 13.88 -2.26 -1.50
C GLY A 70 13.97 -1.08 -2.47
N ARG A 71 15.20 -0.67 -2.82
CA ARG A 71 15.45 0.43 -3.77
C ARG A 71 15.44 0.02 -5.24
N LYS A 72 15.29 -1.28 -5.55
CA LYS A 72 15.39 -1.80 -6.92
C LYS A 72 14.14 -1.53 -7.75
N ALA A 73 12.96 -1.47 -7.11
CA ALA A 73 11.70 -1.20 -7.80
C ALA A 73 11.27 0.26 -7.60
N PRO A 74 10.89 0.99 -8.67
CA PRO A 74 10.35 2.34 -8.54
C PRO A 74 9.13 2.37 -7.61
N GLY A 75 9.06 3.38 -6.75
CA GLY A 75 7.94 3.56 -5.82
C GLY A 75 7.98 2.73 -4.54
N VAL A 76 8.65 1.58 -4.55
CA VAL A 76 8.71 0.68 -3.38
C VAL A 76 9.37 1.36 -2.19
N ILE A 77 10.41 2.15 -2.41
CA ILE A 77 11.05 2.90 -1.32
C ILE A 77 10.07 3.87 -0.64
N TYR A 78 9.15 4.47 -1.40
CA TYR A 78 8.15 5.39 -0.86
C TYR A 78 7.10 4.65 -0.04
N LEU A 79 6.67 3.49 -0.53
CA LEU A 79 5.75 2.61 0.19
C LEU A 79 6.38 2.04 1.47
N ASP A 80 7.67 1.66 1.45
CA ASP A 80 8.37 1.17 2.64
C ASP A 80 8.54 2.29 3.69
N ASN A 81 8.86 3.50 3.26
CA ASN A 81 8.89 4.66 4.17
C ASN A 81 7.51 4.97 4.75
N ALA A 82 6.46 4.87 3.94
CA ALA A 82 5.08 5.02 4.40
C ALA A 82 4.68 3.95 5.41
N ARG A 83 5.09 2.71 5.18
CA ARG A 83 4.90 1.57 6.09
C ARG A 83 5.53 1.84 7.44
N LYS A 84 6.81 2.22 7.46
CA LYS A 84 7.54 2.59 8.70
C LYS A 84 6.86 3.76 9.43
N LEU A 85 6.44 4.79 8.68
CA LEU A 85 5.73 5.92 9.26
C LEU A 85 4.39 5.50 9.91
N LEU A 86 3.62 4.61 9.29
CA LEU A 86 2.37 4.11 9.87
C LEU A 86 2.60 3.22 11.10
N GLU A 87 3.71 2.48 11.15
CA GLU A 87 4.15 1.72 12.33
C GLU A 87 4.56 2.67 13.47
N GLU A 88 5.37 3.69 13.19
CA GLU A 88 5.80 4.70 14.16
C GLU A 88 4.62 5.47 14.77
N LEU A 89 3.58 5.73 13.97
CA LEU A 89 2.36 6.41 14.41
C LEU A 89 1.38 5.47 15.13
N GLY A 90 1.69 4.18 15.26
CA GLY A 90 0.85 3.19 15.93
C GLY A 90 -0.43 2.83 15.19
N VAL A 91 -0.56 3.19 13.90
CA VAL A 91 -1.70 2.83 13.05
C VAL A 91 -1.56 1.41 12.52
N MET A 92 -0.33 0.93 12.39
CA MET A 92 -0.01 -0.44 12.01
C MET A 92 0.91 -1.05 13.06
N ARG A 93 0.87 -2.38 13.20
CA ARG A 93 1.83 -3.12 14.02
C ARG A 93 2.62 -4.07 13.14
N ALA A 94 3.89 -4.28 13.49
CA ALA A 94 4.79 -5.16 12.75
C ALA A 94 4.36 -6.65 12.79
N ASP A 95 3.48 -7.03 13.73
CA ASP A 95 2.97 -8.41 13.89
C ASP A 95 1.69 -8.69 13.09
N TRP A 96 1.20 -7.73 12.30
CA TRP A 96 0.01 -7.93 11.48
C TRP A 96 0.28 -8.92 10.34
N HIS A 97 -0.73 -9.73 10.03
CA HIS A 97 -0.63 -10.67 8.92
C HIS A 97 -0.61 -9.90 7.60
N VAL A 98 0.38 -10.18 6.76
CA VAL A 98 0.50 -9.55 5.44
C VAL A 98 0.16 -10.55 4.34
N ARG A 99 -0.62 -10.10 3.35
CA ARG A 99 -0.88 -10.83 2.10
C ARG A 99 -0.39 -10.03 0.92
N PHE A 100 0.46 -10.64 0.12
CA PHE A 100 0.94 -10.07 -1.12
C PHE A 100 0.03 -10.48 -2.28
N GLY A 101 -0.12 -9.58 -3.24
CA GLY A 101 -0.81 -9.88 -4.49
C GLY A 101 -0.11 -9.20 -5.64
N HIS A 102 -0.09 -9.90 -6.76
CA HIS A 102 0.52 -9.47 -8.00
C HIS A 102 -0.50 -9.61 -9.13
N GLU A 103 -0.50 -8.65 -10.06
CA GLU A 103 -1.28 -8.66 -11.29
C GLU A 103 -0.37 -8.22 -12.43
N ALA A 104 -0.02 -9.17 -13.30
CA ALA A 104 0.82 -8.92 -14.46
C ALA A 104 0.16 -7.93 -15.42
N ARG A 105 0.99 -7.12 -16.10
CA ARG A 105 0.54 -6.21 -17.15
C ARG A 105 1.45 -6.30 -18.37
N ASP A 106 0.87 -6.14 -19.54
CA ASP A 106 1.61 -6.21 -20.81
C ASP A 106 2.51 -4.98 -21.05
N ASP A 107 2.20 -3.86 -20.39
CA ASP A 107 2.87 -2.57 -20.53
C ASP A 107 3.92 -2.29 -19.45
N ASP A 108 4.05 -3.16 -18.44
CA ASP A 108 5.00 -2.98 -17.33
C ASP A 108 5.46 -4.33 -16.76
N PRO A 109 6.77 -4.64 -16.81
CA PRO A 109 7.33 -5.90 -16.33
C PRO A 109 7.11 -6.20 -14.84
N LEU A 110 6.87 -5.19 -13.99
CA LEU A 110 6.57 -5.39 -12.57
C LEU A 110 5.09 -5.67 -12.30
N GLY A 111 4.20 -5.29 -13.21
CA GLY A 111 2.75 -5.34 -13.01
C GLY A 111 2.27 -4.53 -11.79
N ASN A 112 1.00 -4.68 -11.45
CA ASN A 112 0.46 -4.08 -10.23
C ASN A 112 0.80 -4.96 -9.03
N ASN A 113 1.29 -4.34 -7.95
CA ASN A 113 1.66 -5.05 -6.73
C ASN A 113 0.90 -4.50 -5.53
N LYS A 114 0.45 -5.38 -4.65
CA LYS A 114 -0.26 -5.01 -3.43
C LYS A 114 0.24 -5.78 -2.22
N ALA A 115 0.31 -5.10 -1.07
CA ALA A 115 0.49 -5.70 0.24
C ALA A 115 -0.67 -5.29 1.13
N VAL A 116 -1.41 -6.28 1.64
CA VAL A 116 -2.58 -6.08 2.48
C VAL A 116 -2.23 -6.52 3.89
N TYR A 117 -2.27 -5.58 4.84
CA TYR A 117 -2.09 -5.85 6.26
C TYR A 117 -3.45 -6.02 6.93
N GLU A 118 -3.64 -7.20 7.51
CA GLU A 118 -4.89 -7.62 8.15
C GLU A 118 -4.73 -7.66 9.67
N GLN A 119 -5.74 -7.12 10.35
CA GLN A 119 -5.92 -7.27 11.80
C GLN A 119 -7.16 -8.13 12.02
N ASP A 120 -7.01 -9.28 12.68
CA ASP A 120 -8.09 -10.24 12.96
C ASP A 120 -8.89 -10.65 11.70
N GLY A 121 -8.19 -10.81 10.56
CA GLY A 121 -8.79 -11.16 9.27
C GLY A 121 -9.49 -10.01 8.55
N VAL A 122 -9.38 -8.79 9.07
CA VAL A 122 -9.93 -7.57 8.46
C VAL A 122 -8.78 -6.74 7.87
N PRO A 123 -8.77 -6.48 6.55
CA PRO A 123 -7.78 -5.61 5.92
C PRO A 123 -7.82 -4.21 6.53
N ARG A 124 -6.76 -3.73 7.16
CA ARG A 124 -6.73 -2.39 7.78
C ARG A 124 -5.93 -1.39 6.96
N VAL A 125 -4.78 -1.84 6.45
CA VAL A 125 -3.88 -1.04 5.63
C VAL A 125 -3.57 -1.80 4.36
N THR A 126 -3.59 -1.13 3.21
CA THR A 126 -3.20 -1.71 1.93
C THR A 126 -2.21 -0.79 1.24
N PHE A 127 -1.09 -1.35 0.80
CA PHE A 127 -0.12 -0.66 -0.05
C PHE A 127 -0.30 -1.16 -1.47
N ARG A 128 -0.30 -0.26 -2.44
CA ARG A 128 -0.42 -0.54 -3.86
C ARG A 128 0.67 0.18 -4.63
N ASN A 129 1.31 -0.55 -5.53
CA ASN A 129 2.27 -0.05 -6.48
C ASN A 129 1.74 -0.39 -7.88
N ASP A 130 0.98 0.53 -8.45
CA ASP A 130 0.27 0.33 -9.71
C ASP A 130 0.92 1.14 -10.83
N VAL A 131 0.64 0.75 -12.07
CA VAL A 131 1.07 1.48 -13.27
C VAL A 131 -0.07 2.36 -13.74
N ALA A 132 0.22 3.60 -14.12
CA ALA A 132 -0.76 4.49 -14.71
C ALA A 132 -1.30 3.90 -16.02
N ALA A 133 -2.64 3.86 -16.15
CA ALA A 133 -3.34 3.35 -17.32
C ALA A 133 -3.43 4.39 -18.45
#